data_AF-A0A7X2PQQ8-F1
#
_entry.id   AF-A0A7X2PQQ8-F1
#
_cell.length_a   1.000
_cell.length_b   1.000
_cell.length_c   1.000
_cell.angle_alpha   90.00
_cell.angle_beta   90.00
_cell.angle_gamma   90.00
#
_symmetry.space_group_name_H-M   'P 1'
#
loop_
_entity.id
_entity.type
_entity.pdbx_description
1 polymer ?
#
loop_
_entity_poly.entity_id
_entity_poly.type
_entity_poly.pdbx_seq_one_letter_code
_entity_poly.pdbx_strand_id
1 'polypeptide(L)'
;MNSIRPLTQQTSSRRGFFTRAAITAASGTIAATLVPRVSNAQVSVAPTELQVLQFALGLEHLEAAFYVQGVPRYAAADFTNASFALNLGPGISGKVFDNLKAIRDHEVAHVTALQAAIRGMGGVPVAPCSYTFQYANLSEFLMLAAILENTGVMAYDGAVQYLSTPALLTAGASIATVEARHAAFLNLVTEAIPFPSAFDMAKSVAEISAATAPFVVSCPPPGTDTGTPGGTKAVANPKNATSPVNIVTLDGSASTSSDGKPLTYSWAVTQGIASLSFPTVAKPEVQLQGGFGTYEFELTVTDSAQVTSKDKASVLYTGR
;
A
#
# COMPACT_ATOMS: atom_id res chain seq x y z
N MET A 1 42.08 -7.94 -41.82
CA MET A 1 43.02 -6.93 -41.34
C MET A 1 42.28 -5.63 -41.08
N ASN A 2 41.94 -5.32 -39.83
CA ASN A 2 42.50 -4.21 -39.04
C ASN A 2 41.56 -3.78 -37.92
N SER A 3 42.17 -3.81 -36.74
CA SER A 3 41.69 -3.53 -35.38
C SER A 3 41.51 -2.03 -35.12
N ILE A 4 40.53 -1.64 -34.29
CA ILE A 4 40.66 -0.55 -33.29
C ILE A 4 39.90 -0.92 -32.00
N ARG A 5 40.57 -0.69 -30.85
CA ARG A 5 40.22 -0.98 -29.45
C ARG A 5 39.20 -0.02 -28.81
N PRO A 6 38.59 -0.37 -27.66
CA PRO A 6 37.54 0.41 -26.98
C PRO A 6 38.09 1.52 -26.05
N LEU A 7 37.26 2.55 -25.82
CA LEU A 7 37.52 3.61 -24.85
C LEU A 7 36.93 3.29 -23.48
N THR A 8 37.77 3.51 -22.47
CA THR A 8 37.63 3.29 -21.04
C THR A 8 36.58 4.19 -20.38
N GLN A 9 35.75 3.61 -19.51
CA GLN A 9 34.84 4.33 -18.63
C GLN A 9 35.59 4.72 -17.34
N GLN A 10 35.70 6.02 -17.07
CA GLN A 10 36.31 6.56 -15.86
C GLN A 10 35.23 6.70 -14.77
N THR A 11 35.28 5.86 -13.75
CA THR A 11 34.44 5.98 -12.55
C THR A 11 35.06 7.00 -11.59
N SER A 12 34.29 7.99 -11.16
CA SER A 12 34.71 8.91 -10.10
C SER A 12 34.21 8.40 -8.75
N SER A 13 35.16 8.00 -7.90
CA SER A 13 34.98 7.61 -6.50
C SER A 13 35.14 8.84 -5.61
N ARG A 14 34.21 9.05 -4.66
CA ARG A 14 34.38 9.95 -3.51
C ARG A 14 33.84 9.32 -2.23
N ARG A 15 34.62 8.39 -1.66
CA ARG A 15 34.70 8.03 -0.23
C ARG A 15 36.16 7.63 0.01
N GLY A 16 36.86 7.99 1.08
CA GLY A 16 36.44 8.52 2.36
C GLY A 16 37.65 9.04 3.14
N PHE A 17 37.37 9.82 4.18
CA PHE A 17 38.32 10.21 5.22
C PHE A 17 38.00 9.42 6.50
N PHE A 18 39.05 9.18 7.30
CA PHE A 18 39.12 8.57 8.65
C PHE A 18 39.50 7.08 8.75
N THR A 19 40.78 6.83 8.50
CA THR A 19 41.82 6.28 9.41
C THR A 19 41.39 5.52 10.68
N ARG A 20 41.93 4.30 10.86
CA ARG A 20 42.58 3.85 12.12
C ARG A 20 43.45 2.58 11.96
N ALA A 21 44.71 2.72 12.40
CA ALA A 21 45.74 1.78 12.90
C ALA A 21 45.61 0.26 12.58
N ALA A 22 46.51 -0.35 11.79
CA ALA A 22 47.91 -0.76 12.07
C ALA A 22 48.03 -2.06 12.90
N ILE A 23 48.73 -3.06 12.34
CA ILE A 23 49.80 -3.89 12.96
C ILE A 23 50.41 -4.79 11.86
N THR A 24 51.72 -4.65 11.67
CA THR A 24 52.61 -5.57 10.95
C THR A 24 53.20 -6.59 11.93
N ALA A 25 53.09 -7.89 11.63
CA ALA A 25 53.98 -8.97 12.12
C ALA A 25 53.80 -10.19 11.20
N ALA A 26 54.78 -10.50 10.36
CA ALA A 26 55.87 -11.45 10.63
C ALA A 26 55.43 -12.92 10.48
N SER A 27 56.03 -13.59 9.49
CA SER A 27 55.97 -15.03 9.24
C SER A 27 56.29 -15.83 10.51
N GLY A 28 55.37 -16.70 10.91
CA GLY A 28 55.57 -17.61 12.02
C GLY A 28 54.47 -18.67 12.03
N THR A 29 54.83 -19.91 11.73
CA THR A 29 53.96 -21.08 11.80
C THR A 29 53.45 -21.27 13.24
N ILE A 30 52.16 -21.02 13.46
CA ILE A 30 51.45 -21.45 14.67
C ILE A 30 50.41 -22.48 14.21
N ALA A 31 50.56 -23.72 14.68
CA ALA A 31 49.54 -24.74 14.55
C ALA A 31 48.28 -24.27 15.30
N ALA A 32 47.35 -23.65 14.59
CA ALA A 32 46.04 -23.34 15.10
C ALA A 32 45.27 -24.66 15.18
N THR A 33 45.10 -25.18 16.39
CA THR A 33 44.10 -26.21 16.66
C THR A 33 42.74 -25.70 16.19
N LEU A 34 42.15 -26.40 15.23
CA LEU A 34 40.79 -26.18 14.77
C LEU A 34 39.85 -26.46 15.94
N VAL A 35 39.55 -25.46 16.76
CA VAL A 35 38.34 -25.48 17.58
C VAL A 35 37.19 -25.35 16.57
N PRO A 36 36.30 -26.35 16.43
CA PRO A 36 35.13 -26.15 15.59
C PRO A 36 34.37 -24.98 16.23
N ARG A 37 34.37 -23.83 15.55
CA ARG A 37 33.39 -22.80 15.81
C ARG A 37 32.05 -23.47 15.56
N VAL A 38 31.36 -23.80 16.65
CA VAL A 38 29.92 -24.01 16.59
C VAL A 38 29.36 -22.65 16.24
N SER A 39 29.26 -22.38 14.93
CA SER A 39 28.38 -21.35 14.45
C SER A 39 27.01 -21.76 14.94
N ASN A 40 26.51 -21.11 15.98
CA ASN A 40 25.08 -21.08 16.25
C ASN A 40 24.47 -20.44 15.00
N ALA A 41 24.19 -21.26 13.98
CA ALA A 41 23.24 -20.92 12.96
C ALA A 41 21.94 -20.69 13.75
N GLN A 42 21.65 -19.43 14.03
CA GLN A 42 20.34 -19.02 14.47
C GLN A 42 19.41 -19.55 13.39
N VAL A 43 18.70 -20.64 13.70
CA VAL A 43 17.65 -21.16 12.83
C VAL A 43 16.63 -20.03 12.75
N SER A 44 16.66 -19.30 11.64
CA SER A 44 15.67 -18.27 11.34
C SER A 44 14.36 -19.01 11.12
N VAL A 45 13.56 -19.16 12.18
CA VAL A 45 12.22 -19.71 12.09
C VAL A 45 11.41 -18.77 11.19
N ALA A 46 10.81 -19.32 10.13
CA ALA A 46 9.95 -18.55 9.25
C ALA A 46 8.80 -17.91 10.05
N PRO A 47 8.39 -16.66 9.75
CA PRO A 47 7.29 -16.03 10.45
C PRO A 47 5.99 -16.80 10.23
N THR A 48 5.15 -16.83 11.25
CA THR A 48 3.76 -17.31 11.13
C THR A 48 2.94 -16.34 10.28
N GLU A 49 1.86 -16.81 9.64
CA GLU A 49 0.94 -15.93 8.90
C GLU A 49 0.40 -14.78 9.77
N LEU A 50 0.12 -15.05 11.05
CA LEU A 50 -0.31 -14.02 11.99
C LEU A 50 0.78 -12.95 12.17
N GLN A 51 2.06 -13.32 12.29
CA GLN A 51 3.15 -12.35 12.38
C GLN A 51 3.30 -11.54 11.09
N VAL A 52 3.08 -12.17 9.92
CA VAL A 52 3.10 -11.49 8.62
C VAL A 52 1.98 -10.43 8.55
N LEU A 53 0.75 -10.80 8.90
CA LEU A 53 -0.38 -9.86 8.89
C LEU A 53 -0.21 -8.73 9.91
N GLN A 54 0.35 -9.02 11.09
CA GLN A 54 0.62 -7.99 12.11
C GLN A 54 1.68 -7.00 11.63
N PHE A 55 2.70 -7.48 10.92
CA PHE A 55 3.71 -6.61 10.32
C PHE A 55 3.11 -5.73 9.22
N ALA A 56 2.34 -6.33 8.30
CA ALA A 56 1.62 -5.60 7.26
C ALA A 56 0.71 -4.53 7.88
N LEU A 57 -0.08 -4.86 8.90
CA LEU A 57 -0.97 -3.91 9.57
C LEU A 57 -0.21 -2.72 10.18
N GLY A 58 0.98 -2.95 10.74
CA GLY A 58 1.82 -1.88 11.27
C GLY A 58 2.30 -0.89 10.19
N LEU A 59 2.60 -1.38 8.99
CA LEU A 59 2.99 -0.57 7.84
C LEU A 59 1.80 0.23 7.30
N GLU A 60 0.66 -0.44 7.16
CA GLU A 60 -0.60 0.15 6.69
C GLU A 60 -1.10 1.24 7.66
N HIS A 61 -0.91 1.06 8.96
CA HIS A 61 -1.17 2.14 9.94
C HIS A 61 -0.30 3.37 9.72
N LEU A 62 0.96 3.19 9.31
CA LEU A 62 1.88 4.29 9.01
C LEU A 62 1.47 5.03 7.73
N GLU A 63 1.14 4.30 6.67
CA GLU A 63 0.70 4.86 5.38
C GLU A 63 -0.65 5.55 5.50
N ALA A 64 -1.63 4.90 6.13
CA ALA A 64 -2.92 5.52 6.43
C ALA A 64 -2.76 6.80 7.27
N ALA A 65 -1.90 6.79 8.30
CA ALA A 65 -1.62 7.98 9.10
C ALA A 65 -1.01 9.11 8.26
N PHE A 66 -0.07 8.79 7.35
CA PHE A 66 0.55 9.76 6.46
C PHE A 66 -0.50 10.48 5.60
N TYR A 67 -1.38 9.74 4.92
CA TYR A 67 -2.39 10.35 4.05
C TYR A 67 -3.53 11.03 4.81
N VAL A 68 -4.01 10.44 5.92
CA VAL A 68 -5.08 11.03 6.73
C VAL A 68 -4.64 12.38 7.31
N GLN A 69 -3.36 12.52 7.69
CA GLN A 69 -2.81 13.79 8.18
C GLN A 69 -2.41 14.75 7.05
N GLY A 70 -1.88 14.23 5.95
CA GLY A 70 -1.29 15.02 4.88
C GLY A 70 -2.29 15.57 3.86
N VAL A 71 -3.19 14.72 3.35
CA VAL A 71 -4.13 15.10 2.27
C VAL A 71 -4.99 16.31 2.63
N PRO A 72 -5.56 16.45 3.85
CA PRO A 72 -6.38 17.61 4.21
C PRO A 72 -5.64 18.96 4.24
N ARG A 73 -4.29 18.96 4.15
CA ARG A 73 -3.48 20.18 4.14
C ARG A 73 -3.46 20.89 2.78
N TYR A 74 -4.03 20.27 1.75
CA TYR A 74 -3.99 20.74 0.37
C TYR A 74 -5.39 20.84 -0.25
N ALA A 75 -5.50 21.64 -1.30
CA ALA A 75 -6.67 21.77 -2.15
C ALA A 75 -6.31 21.42 -3.61
N ALA A 76 -7.32 21.10 -4.43
CA ALA A 76 -7.12 20.74 -5.84
C ALA A 76 -6.28 21.76 -6.63
N ALA A 77 -6.44 23.06 -6.33
CA ALA A 77 -5.71 24.14 -6.97
C ALA A 77 -4.19 24.07 -6.73
N ASP A 78 -3.74 23.53 -5.59
CA ASP A 78 -2.31 23.39 -5.29
C ASP A 78 -1.62 22.44 -6.30
N PHE A 79 -2.35 21.41 -6.75
CA PHE A 79 -1.84 20.41 -7.69
C PHE A 79 -1.87 20.90 -9.13
N THR A 80 -2.91 21.62 -9.53
CA THR A 80 -2.98 22.19 -10.89
C THR A 80 -1.98 23.32 -11.11
N ASN A 81 -1.55 23.99 -10.03
CA ASN A 81 -0.57 25.08 -10.07
C ASN A 81 0.86 24.62 -9.76
N ALA A 82 1.07 23.33 -9.45
CA ALA A 82 2.38 22.80 -9.13
C ALA A 82 3.29 22.72 -10.37
N SER A 83 4.61 22.79 -10.16
CA SER A 83 5.59 22.72 -11.26
C SER A 83 5.49 21.42 -12.08
N PHE A 84 5.23 20.28 -11.43
CA PHE A 84 5.06 18.99 -12.13
C PHE A 84 3.85 19.00 -13.09
N ALA A 85 2.86 19.87 -12.85
CA ALA A 85 1.68 19.97 -13.71
C ALA A 85 2.02 20.44 -15.12
N LEU A 86 3.11 21.20 -15.28
CA LEU A 86 3.62 21.61 -16.59
C LEU A 86 4.11 20.42 -17.42
N ASN A 87 4.71 19.42 -16.76
CA ASN A 87 5.27 18.23 -17.40
C ASN A 87 4.20 17.16 -17.69
N LEU A 88 3.22 17.00 -16.80
CA LEU A 88 2.16 15.98 -16.93
C LEU A 88 0.93 16.48 -17.71
N GLY A 89 0.82 17.79 -17.91
CA GLY A 89 -0.33 18.43 -18.53
C GLY A 89 -1.59 18.44 -17.63
N PRO A 90 -2.63 19.19 -18.04
CA PRO A 90 -3.82 19.44 -17.21
C PRO A 90 -4.67 18.18 -16.97
N GLY A 91 -4.60 17.19 -17.87
CA GLY A 91 -5.39 15.95 -17.76
C GLY A 91 -4.98 15.05 -16.61
N ILE A 92 -3.67 14.96 -16.33
CA ILE A 92 -3.13 14.16 -15.23
C ILE A 92 -3.10 15.00 -13.94
N SER A 93 -2.52 16.21 -14.01
CA SER A 93 -2.40 17.09 -12.83
C SER A 93 -3.73 17.39 -12.15
N GLY A 94 -4.80 17.61 -12.93
CA GLY A 94 -6.15 17.85 -12.41
C GLY A 94 -6.77 16.67 -11.64
N LYS A 95 -6.22 15.45 -11.79
CA LYS A 95 -6.68 14.24 -11.08
C LYS A 95 -5.83 13.89 -9.87
N VAL A 96 -4.70 14.56 -9.65
CA VAL A 96 -3.74 14.15 -8.61
C VAL A 96 -4.34 14.21 -7.21
N PHE A 97 -5.08 15.28 -6.91
CA PHE A 97 -5.72 15.42 -5.60
C PHE A 97 -6.81 14.35 -5.37
N ASP A 98 -7.59 14.01 -6.40
CA ASP A 98 -8.60 12.96 -6.31
C ASP A 98 -7.97 11.58 -6.13
N ASN A 99 -6.87 11.30 -6.84
CA ASN A 99 -6.13 10.06 -6.68
C ASN A 99 -5.49 9.95 -5.29
N LEU A 100 -4.94 11.03 -4.72
CA LEU A 100 -4.42 11.01 -3.35
C LEU A 100 -5.50 10.76 -2.29
N LYS A 101 -6.72 11.30 -2.49
CA LYS A 101 -7.86 10.95 -1.64
C LYS A 101 -8.24 9.47 -1.79
N ALA A 102 -8.18 8.92 -3.00
CA ALA A 102 -8.42 7.51 -3.23
C ALA A 102 -7.37 6.63 -2.54
N ILE A 103 -6.07 6.95 -2.66
CA ILE A 103 -4.98 6.26 -1.97
C ILE A 103 -5.22 6.30 -0.45
N ARG A 104 -5.47 7.48 0.13
CA ARG A 104 -5.85 7.60 1.55
C ARG A 104 -6.96 6.62 1.95
N ASP A 105 -8.03 6.57 1.16
CA ASP A 105 -9.19 5.73 1.45
C ASP A 105 -8.86 4.24 1.28
N HIS A 106 -7.95 3.88 0.37
CA HIS A 106 -7.43 2.53 0.21
C HIS A 106 -6.55 2.12 1.40
N GLU A 107 -5.62 2.96 1.87
CA GLU A 107 -4.79 2.62 3.04
C GLU A 107 -5.63 2.39 4.30
N VAL A 108 -6.68 3.20 4.50
CA VAL A 108 -7.66 2.97 5.59
C VAL A 108 -8.41 1.64 5.39
N ALA A 109 -8.74 1.28 4.15
CA ALA A 109 -9.38 0.02 3.83
C ALA A 109 -8.45 -1.19 4.02
N HIS A 110 -7.17 -1.07 3.71
CA HIS A 110 -6.16 -2.10 3.92
C HIS A 110 -5.96 -2.37 5.42
N VAL A 111 -5.76 -1.32 6.24
CA VAL A 111 -5.76 -1.41 7.71
C VAL A 111 -6.96 -2.19 8.20
N THR A 112 -8.14 -1.80 7.72
CA THR A 112 -9.41 -2.40 8.10
C THR A 112 -9.48 -3.89 7.76
N ALA A 113 -9.08 -4.26 6.53
CA ALA A 113 -9.08 -5.62 6.05
C ALA A 113 -8.10 -6.50 6.85
N LEU A 114 -6.91 -5.99 7.14
CA LEU A 114 -5.90 -6.70 7.93
C LEU A 114 -6.34 -6.90 9.38
N GLN A 115 -6.91 -5.87 10.00
CA GLN A 115 -7.49 -5.99 11.34
C GLN A 115 -8.58 -7.07 11.39
N ALA A 116 -9.45 -7.15 10.38
CA ALA A 116 -10.46 -8.19 10.29
C ALA A 116 -9.84 -9.59 10.12
N ALA A 117 -8.84 -9.73 9.23
CA ALA A 117 -8.13 -10.99 9.02
C ALA A 117 -7.43 -11.49 10.29
N ILE A 118 -6.73 -10.60 11.00
CA ILE A 118 -6.04 -10.91 12.27
C ILE A 118 -7.05 -11.38 13.33
N ARG A 119 -8.17 -10.67 13.50
CA ARG A 119 -9.24 -11.08 14.43
C ARG A 119 -9.87 -12.41 14.04
N GLY A 120 -10.08 -12.65 12.74
CA GLY A 120 -10.60 -13.90 12.20
C GLY A 120 -9.70 -15.11 12.49
N MET A 121 -8.39 -14.88 12.65
CA MET A 121 -7.41 -15.89 13.08
C MET A 121 -7.28 -16.01 14.61
N GLY A 122 -8.10 -15.29 15.38
CA GLY A 122 -8.03 -15.24 16.85
C GLY A 122 -6.90 -14.36 17.40
N GLY A 123 -6.24 -13.58 16.55
CA GLY A 123 -5.22 -12.62 16.95
C GLY A 123 -5.82 -11.30 17.42
N VAL A 124 -5.03 -10.54 18.18
CA VAL A 124 -5.35 -9.15 18.54
C VAL A 124 -4.54 -8.23 17.63
N PRO A 125 -5.19 -7.37 16.81
CA PRO A 125 -4.48 -6.45 15.94
C PRO A 125 -3.45 -5.58 16.68
N VAL A 126 -2.34 -5.26 16.01
CA VAL A 126 -1.43 -4.23 16.50
C VAL A 126 -2.12 -2.86 16.41
N ALA A 127 -1.95 -2.04 17.45
CA ALA A 127 -2.48 -0.68 17.46
C ALA A 127 -1.60 0.26 16.60
N PRO A 128 -2.17 1.35 16.03
CA PRO A 128 -1.36 2.35 15.35
C PRO A 128 -0.35 2.99 16.31
N CYS A 129 0.83 3.29 15.80
CA CYS A 129 1.82 4.09 16.53
C CYS A 129 1.50 5.59 16.44
N SER A 130 2.25 6.40 17.18
CA SER A 130 2.37 7.83 16.91
C SER A 130 3.43 8.03 15.84
N TYR A 131 3.12 8.83 14.83
CA TYR A 131 3.99 9.05 13.68
C TYR A 131 4.39 10.52 13.54
N THR A 132 5.52 10.76 12.90
CA THR A 132 5.97 12.09 12.46
C THR A 132 6.45 12.02 11.03
N PHE A 133 6.03 12.99 10.22
CA PHE A 133 6.41 13.08 8.81
C PHE A 133 7.03 14.46 8.55
N GLN A 134 8.22 14.48 7.96
CA GLN A 134 8.95 15.71 7.68
C GLN A 134 8.82 16.05 6.20
N TYR A 135 8.02 17.08 5.90
CA TYR A 135 7.91 17.72 4.58
C TYR A 135 7.45 19.17 4.76
N ALA A 136 7.99 20.09 3.96
CA ALA A 136 7.70 21.51 4.04
C ALA A 136 6.67 21.99 3.00
N ASN A 137 6.54 21.28 1.88
CA ASN A 137 5.74 21.71 0.74
C ASN A 137 5.14 20.50 0.00
N LEU A 138 4.30 20.77 -1.00
CA LEU A 138 3.60 19.75 -1.78
C LEU A 138 4.56 18.78 -2.50
N SER A 139 5.68 19.28 -3.03
CA SER A 139 6.65 18.43 -3.74
C SER A 139 7.31 17.43 -2.78
N GLU A 140 7.71 17.88 -1.59
CA GLU A 140 8.25 16.99 -0.55
C GLU A 140 7.21 16.00 -0.03
N PHE A 141 5.94 16.41 0.10
CA PHE A 141 4.85 15.49 0.44
C PHE A 141 4.69 14.39 -0.61
N LEU A 142 4.65 14.74 -1.90
CA LEU A 142 4.53 13.76 -3.00
C LEU A 142 5.74 12.83 -3.10
N MET A 143 6.96 13.35 -2.87
CA MET A 143 8.16 12.52 -2.82
C MET A 143 8.13 11.53 -1.65
N LEU A 144 7.71 11.99 -0.47
CA LEU A 144 7.58 11.09 0.68
C LEU A 144 6.46 10.06 0.46
N ALA A 145 5.35 10.45 -0.15
CA ALA A 145 4.29 9.53 -0.56
C ALA A 145 4.85 8.43 -1.48
N ALA A 146 5.60 8.81 -2.52
CA ALA A 146 6.25 7.85 -3.41
C ALA A 146 7.21 6.91 -2.65
N ILE A 147 8.00 7.43 -1.71
CA ILE A 147 8.89 6.59 -0.89
C ILE A 147 8.12 5.57 -0.06
N LEU A 148 7.00 5.97 0.54
CA LEU A 148 6.15 5.09 1.35
C LEU A 148 5.52 3.99 0.48
N GLU A 149 4.80 4.33 -0.59
CA GLU A 149 4.15 3.31 -1.44
C GLU A 149 5.16 2.32 -2.04
N ASN A 150 6.33 2.80 -2.51
CA ASN A 150 7.37 1.88 -2.99
C ASN A 150 7.88 0.98 -1.84
N THR A 151 7.94 1.48 -0.60
CA THR A 151 8.27 0.66 0.57
C THR A 151 7.17 -0.36 0.86
N GLY A 152 5.88 0.02 0.72
CA GLY A 152 4.71 -0.87 0.76
C GLY A 152 4.83 -2.03 -0.21
N VAL A 153 5.10 -1.75 -1.49
CA VAL A 153 5.34 -2.77 -2.53
C VAL A 153 6.46 -3.74 -2.12
N MET A 154 7.61 -3.21 -1.72
CA MET A 154 8.76 -4.03 -1.30
C MET A 154 8.43 -4.93 -0.09
N ALA A 155 7.57 -4.45 0.82
CA ALA A 155 7.13 -5.20 1.99
C ALA A 155 6.17 -6.33 1.62
N TYR A 156 5.15 -6.06 0.79
CA TYR A 156 4.21 -7.09 0.34
C TYR A 156 4.89 -8.19 -0.48
N ASP A 157 5.78 -7.82 -1.39
CA ASP A 157 6.56 -8.79 -2.19
C ASP A 157 7.47 -9.65 -1.31
N GLY A 158 8.07 -9.06 -0.27
CA GLY A 158 8.86 -9.80 0.71
C GLY A 158 8.03 -10.73 1.60
N ALA A 159 6.76 -10.40 1.81
CA ALA A 159 5.88 -11.05 2.78
C ALA A 159 5.00 -12.17 2.19
N VAL A 160 4.55 -12.04 0.94
CA VAL A 160 3.52 -12.93 0.36
C VAL A 160 3.93 -14.41 0.35
N GLN A 161 5.24 -14.68 0.25
CA GLN A 161 5.80 -16.04 0.29
C GLN A 161 5.55 -16.78 1.61
N TYR A 162 5.24 -16.06 2.68
CA TYR A 162 4.99 -16.64 4.01
C TYR A 162 3.51 -16.92 4.28
N LEU A 163 2.63 -16.61 3.32
CA LEU A 163 1.21 -16.95 3.37
C LEU A 163 0.98 -18.32 2.74
N SER A 164 0.15 -19.13 3.39
CA SER A 164 -0.21 -20.49 2.98
C SER A 164 -1.72 -20.70 2.88
N THR A 165 -2.50 -19.88 3.60
CA THR A 165 -3.95 -19.88 3.52
C THR A 165 -4.38 -19.25 2.18
N PRO A 166 -5.11 -19.96 1.29
CA PRO A 166 -5.43 -19.45 -0.05
C PRO A 166 -6.17 -18.11 -0.05
N ALA A 167 -7.07 -17.90 0.92
CA ALA A 167 -7.79 -16.65 1.08
C ALA A 167 -6.85 -15.49 1.45
N LEU A 168 -5.87 -15.72 2.33
CA LEU A 168 -4.87 -14.72 2.72
C LEU A 168 -3.89 -14.43 1.59
N LEU A 169 -3.45 -15.46 0.86
CA LEU A 169 -2.64 -15.29 -0.36
C LEU A 169 -3.33 -14.41 -1.39
N THR A 170 -4.61 -14.69 -1.66
CA THR A 170 -5.42 -13.90 -2.61
C THR A 170 -5.58 -12.46 -2.14
N ALA A 171 -5.86 -12.26 -0.84
CA ALA A 171 -6.00 -10.93 -0.26
C ALA A 171 -4.68 -10.15 -0.31
N GLY A 172 -3.57 -10.76 0.12
CA GLY A 172 -2.24 -10.14 0.11
C GLY A 172 -1.78 -9.79 -1.31
N ALA A 173 -1.99 -10.68 -2.28
CA ALA A 173 -1.71 -10.40 -3.69
C ALA A 173 -2.59 -9.24 -4.22
N SER A 174 -3.87 -9.20 -3.84
CA SER A 174 -4.76 -8.10 -4.22
C SER A 174 -4.27 -6.75 -3.69
N ILE A 175 -3.84 -6.67 -2.42
CA ILE A 175 -3.29 -5.45 -1.84
C ILE A 175 -1.98 -5.07 -2.53
N ALA A 176 -1.04 -6.02 -2.68
CA ALA A 176 0.23 -5.79 -3.37
C ALA A 176 0.07 -5.15 -4.77
N THR A 177 -0.93 -5.58 -5.55
CA THR A 177 -1.19 -4.98 -6.87
C THR A 177 -1.80 -3.57 -6.81
N VAL A 178 -2.49 -3.22 -5.72
CA VAL A 178 -3.02 -1.87 -5.49
C VAL A 178 -1.88 -0.94 -5.05
N GLU A 179 -1.06 -1.37 -4.09
CA GLU A 179 0.19 -0.70 -3.68
C GLU A 179 1.08 -0.38 -4.90
N ALA A 180 1.29 -1.36 -5.78
CA ALA A 180 2.08 -1.16 -6.99
C ALA A 180 1.49 -0.09 -7.93
N ARG A 181 0.16 0.05 -8.00
CA ARG A 181 -0.49 1.10 -8.80
C ARG A 181 -0.39 2.46 -8.13
N HIS A 182 -0.47 2.53 -6.80
CA HIS A 182 -0.21 3.76 -6.05
C HIS A 182 1.23 4.22 -6.27
N ALA A 183 2.20 3.33 -6.06
CA ALA A 183 3.62 3.58 -6.29
C ALA A 183 3.89 4.04 -7.73
N ALA A 184 3.34 3.34 -8.75
CA ALA A 184 3.50 3.74 -10.14
C ALA A 184 2.92 5.13 -10.44
N PHE A 185 1.75 5.44 -9.89
CA PHE A 185 1.13 6.76 -10.02
C PHE A 185 1.98 7.86 -9.37
N LEU A 186 2.46 7.64 -8.14
CA LEU A 186 3.28 8.63 -7.45
C LEU A 186 4.66 8.78 -8.08
N ASN A 187 5.25 7.70 -8.59
CA ASN A 187 6.47 7.74 -9.39
C ASN A 187 6.24 8.65 -10.62
N LEU A 188 5.13 8.48 -11.35
CA LEU A 188 4.79 9.38 -12.46
C LEU A 188 4.65 10.84 -12.00
N VAL A 189 3.92 11.08 -10.92
CA VAL A 189 3.66 12.44 -10.39
C VAL A 189 4.94 13.13 -9.90
N THR A 190 5.89 12.35 -9.40
CA THR A 190 7.22 12.83 -8.97
C THR A 190 8.26 12.77 -10.11
N GLU A 191 7.81 12.56 -11.35
CA GLU A 191 8.63 12.54 -12.57
C GLU A 191 9.68 11.41 -12.63
N ALA A 192 9.52 10.38 -11.80
CA ALA A 192 10.25 9.12 -11.92
C ALA A 192 9.59 8.18 -12.95
N ILE A 193 10.30 7.10 -13.30
CA ILE A 193 9.74 6.06 -14.15
C ILE A 193 8.66 5.30 -13.36
N PRO A 194 7.41 5.17 -13.86
CA PRO A 194 6.32 4.54 -13.11
C PRO A 194 6.57 3.06 -12.75
N PHE A 195 7.30 2.35 -13.59
CA PHE A 195 7.66 0.93 -13.43
C PHE A 195 9.16 0.77 -13.73
N PRO A 196 10.04 1.10 -12.77
CA PRO A 196 11.48 1.23 -13.03
C PRO A 196 12.18 -0.10 -13.34
N SER A 197 11.53 -1.24 -13.09
CA SER A 197 12.08 -2.59 -13.29
C SER A 197 10.99 -3.56 -13.69
N ALA A 198 11.37 -4.70 -14.29
CA ALA A 198 10.44 -5.75 -14.68
C ALA A 198 9.92 -6.58 -13.50
N PHE A 199 10.64 -6.55 -12.38
CA PHE A 199 10.29 -7.18 -11.11
C PHE A 199 10.59 -6.19 -10.00
N ASP A 200 9.64 -6.00 -9.09
CA ASP A 200 9.85 -5.20 -7.90
C ASP A 200 10.80 -5.91 -6.93
N MET A 201 11.47 -5.11 -6.09
CA MET A 201 12.50 -5.61 -5.18
C MET A 201 11.88 -5.97 -3.83
N ALA A 202 11.64 -7.25 -3.59
CA ALA A 202 11.27 -7.74 -2.26
C ALA A 202 12.30 -7.36 -1.19
N LYS A 203 11.84 -6.85 -0.04
CA LYS A 203 12.68 -6.55 1.13
C LYS A 203 12.29 -7.38 2.34
N SER A 204 13.26 -7.68 3.18
CA SER A 204 12.99 -8.34 4.46
C SER A 204 12.27 -7.40 5.45
N VAL A 205 11.57 -8.00 6.41
CA VAL A 205 10.94 -7.28 7.55
C VAL A 205 11.93 -6.34 8.24
N ALA A 206 13.18 -6.77 8.41
CA ALA A 206 14.22 -5.96 9.06
C ALA A 206 14.59 -4.72 8.24
N GLU A 207 14.69 -4.85 6.91
CA GLU A 207 14.97 -3.72 6.02
C GLU A 207 13.81 -2.74 5.97
N ILE A 208 12.57 -3.23 5.87
CA ILE A 208 11.37 -2.38 5.90
C ILE A 208 11.25 -1.67 7.24
N SER A 209 11.44 -2.39 8.37
CA SER A 209 11.43 -1.78 9.70
C SER A 209 12.48 -0.68 9.85
N ALA A 210 13.68 -0.89 9.29
CA ALA A 210 14.73 0.12 9.30
C ALA A 210 14.38 1.34 8.44
N ALA A 211 13.73 1.13 7.29
CA ALA A 211 13.30 2.20 6.39
C ALA A 211 12.18 3.07 7.00
N THR A 212 11.28 2.46 7.77
CA THR A 212 10.12 3.16 8.36
C THR A 212 10.34 3.69 9.78
N ALA A 213 11.36 3.18 10.49
CA ALA A 213 11.69 3.60 11.85
C ALA A 213 11.79 5.14 12.06
N PRO A 214 12.35 5.94 11.13
CA PRO A 214 12.42 7.40 11.31
C PRO A 214 11.06 8.10 11.43
N PHE A 215 9.98 7.47 10.96
CA PHE A 215 8.62 8.04 11.02
C PHE A 215 7.87 7.65 12.30
N VAL A 216 8.38 6.69 13.07
CA VAL A 216 7.71 6.17 14.27
C VAL A 216 8.25 6.88 15.52
N VAL A 217 7.36 7.57 16.23
CA VAL A 217 7.70 8.27 17.50
C VAL A 217 7.57 7.33 18.69
N SER A 218 6.44 6.62 18.79
CA SER A 218 6.15 5.70 19.89
C SER A 218 5.02 4.76 19.52
N CYS A 219 5.05 3.50 19.95
CA CYS A 219 3.97 2.54 19.72
C CYS A 219 3.32 2.09 21.04
N PRO A 220 2.00 1.86 21.05
CA PRO A 220 1.35 1.16 22.16
C PRO A 220 1.94 -0.25 22.37
N PRO A 221 1.79 -0.85 23.56
CA PRO A 221 2.20 -2.24 23.76
C PRO A 221 1.49 -3.18 22.76
N PRO A 222 2.15 -4.24 22.27
CA PRO A 222 1.51 -5.18 21.34
C PRO A 222 0.21 -5.77 21.91
N GLY A 223 -0.80 -5.94 21.04
CA GLY A 223 -2.08 -6.52 21.42
C GLY A 223 -2.97 -5.62 22.27
N THR A 224 -2.74 -4.30 22.27
CA THR A 224 -3.58 -3.34 23.00
C THR A 224 -4.67 -2.71 22.15
N ASP A 225 -4.75 -3.01 20.85
CA ASP A 225 -5.93 -2.66 20.04
C ASP A 225 -7.10 -3.59 20.39
N THR A 226 -7.69 -3.30 21.55
CA THR A 226 -9.00 -3.82 21.96
C THR A 226 -10.13 -3.08 21.27
N GLY A 227 -9.82 -2.19 20.31
CA GLY A 227 -10.77 -1.42 19.54
C GLY A 227 -11.91 -2.32 19.09
N THR A 228 -13.09 -2.03 19.63
CA THR A 228 -14.36 -2.57 19.18
C THR A 228 -14.31 -2.60 17.66
N PRO A 229 -14.56 -3.75 16.99
CA PRO A 229 -14.56 -3.79 15.53
C PRO A 229 -15.41 -2.62 15.08
N GLY A 230 -14.82 -1.71 14.28
CA GLY A 230 -15.55 -0.54 13.79
C GLY A 230 -16.88 -1.06 13.30
N GLY A 231 -17.96 -0.65 13.98
CA GLY A 231 -19.28 -1.29 13.84
C GLY A 231 -19.63 -1.42 12.37
N THR A 232 -20.46 -2.40 12.03
CA THR A 232 -20.71 -2.77 10.63
C THR A 232 -20.88 -1.55 9.75
N LYS A 233 -19.93 -1.35 8.83
CA LYS A 233 -19.81 -0.13 8.04
C LYS A 233 -19.62 -0.50 6.58
N ALA A 234 -20.57 -0.08 5.76
CA ALA A 234 -20.45 -0.16 4.32
C ALA A 234 -19.37 0.84 3.86
N VAL A 235 -18.56 0.40 2.91
CA VAL A 235 -17.64 1.25 2.16
C VAL A 235 -17.85 0.91 0.68
N ALA A 236 -18.49 1.82 -0.04
CA ALA A 236 -18.86 1.64 -1.44
C ALA A 236 -17.96 2.48 -2.34
N ASN A 237 -17.20 1.83 -3.21
CA ASN A 237 -16.32 2.45 -4.17
C ASN A 237 -16.77 2.15 -5.61
N PRO A 238 -16.41 3.03 -6.57
CA PRO A 238 -15.60 4.23 -6.40
C PRO A 238 -16.37 5.46 -5.88
N LYS A 239 -15.64 6.40 -5.25
CA LYS A 239 -16.16 7.74 -4.89
C LYS A 239 -15.88 8.73 -6.02
N ASN A 240 -16.86 8.97 -6.89
CA ASN A 240 -16.79 9.96 -7.99
C ASN A 240 -15.73 9.62 -9.05
N ALA A 241 -15.64 8.36 -9.47
CA ALA A 241 -14.74 7.99 -10.57
C ALA A 241 -15.26 8.48 -11.93
N THR A 242 -14.35 8.70 -12.87
CA THR A 242 -14.68 8.92 -14.28
C THR A 242 -14.24 7.70 -15.08
N SER A 243 -15.14 7.12 -15.89
CA SER A 243 -14.85 5.97 -16.74
C SER A 243 -15.04 6.31 -18.23
N PRO A 244 -14.07 5.99 -19.11
CA PRO A 244 -14.25 6.05 -20.56
C PRO A 244 -15.02 4.86 -21.12
N VAL A 245 -15.10 3.75 -20.39
CA VAL A 245 -15.77 2.51 -20.80
C VAL A 245 -17.09 2.32 -20.05
N ASN A 246 -18.04 1.62 -20.67
CA ASN A 246 -19.36 1.34 -20.10
C ASN A 246 -19.41 0.10 -19.21
N ILE A 247 -18.27 -0.56 -18.97
CA ILE A 247 -18.14 -1.65 -18.02
C ILE A 247 -17.28 -1.14 -16.88
N VAL A 248 -17.82 -1.16 -15.66
CA VAL A 248 -17.11 -0.75 -14.45
C VAL A 248 -17.31 -1.78 -13.35
N THR A 249 -16.37 -1.84 -12.42
CA THR A 249 -16.48 -2.70 -11.23
C THR A 249 -16.75 -1.81 -10.02
N LEU A 250 -17.77 -2.13 -9.24
CA LEU A 250 -17.94 -1.53 -7.91
C LEU A 250 -17.11 -2.31 -6.91
N ASP A 251 -16.76 -1.68 -5.79
CA ASP A 251 -15.98 -2.35 -4.76
C ASP A 251 -16.51 -2.04 -3.35
N GLY A 252 -17.00 -3.08 -2.70
CA GLY A 252 -17.50 -3.08 -1.34
C GLY A 252 -16.55 -3.71 -0.34
N SER A 253 -15.40 -4.26 -0.79
CA SER A 253 -14.56 -5.13 0.05
C SER A 253 -13.88 -4.42 1.22
N ALA A 254 -13.87 -3.08 1.20
CA ALA A 254 -13.42 -2.23 2.30
C ALA A 254 -14.41 -2.13 3.47
N SER A 255 -15.58 -2.78 3.37
CA SER A 255 -16.62 -2.75 4.40
C SER A 255 -16.23 -3.57 5.63
N THR A 256 -16.60 -3.11 6.83
CA THR A 256 -16.32 -3.81 8.10
C THR A 256 -17.51 -4.59 8.62
N SER A 257 -17.21 -5.70 9.30
CA SER A 257 -18.15 -6.38 10.18
C SER A 257 -17.85 -6.05 11.64
N SER A 258 -18.89 -5.77 12.42
CA SER A 258 -18.82 -5.53 13.87
C SER A 258 -18.33 -6.75 14.67
N ASP A 259 -18.35 -7.94 14.07
CA ASP A 259 -17.97 -9.21 14.70
C ASP A 259 -16.79 -9.91 13.99
N GLY A 260 -16.19 -9.26 12.99
CA GLY A 260 -15.07 -9.80 12.20
C GLY A 260 -15.42 -10.97 11.28
N LYS A 261 -16.70 -11.38 11.18
CA LYS A 261 -17.14 -12.43 10.25
C LYS A 261 -17.45 -11.88 8.85
N PRO A 262 -17.55 -12.75 7.82
CA PRO A 262 -17.88 -12.31 6.47
C PRO A 262 -19.21 -11.55 6.40
N LEU A 263 -19.20 -10.44 5.65
CA LEU A 263 -20.39 -9.64 5.35
C LEU A 263 -21.21 -10.28 4.22
N THR A 264 -22.52 -10.04 4.26
CA THR A 264 -23.40 -10.17 3.07
C THR A 264 -23.47 -8.82 2.36
N TYR A 265 -23.41 -8.82 1.03
CA TYR A 265 -23.46 -7.61 0.21
C TYR A 265 -24.77 -7.53 -0.57
N SER A 266 -25.26 -6.32 -0.80
CA SER A 266 -26.38 -6.04 -1.68
C SER A 266 -26.19 -4.69 -2.35
N TRP A 267 -26.06 -4.70 -3.68
CA TRP A 267 -25.92 -3.51 -4.50
C TRP A 267 -27.22 -3.16 -5.22
N ALA A 268 -27.55 -1.87 -5.26
CA ALA A 268 -28.67 -1.34 -6.01
C ALA A 268 -28.25 -0.13 -6.85
N VAL A 269 -28.82 0.01 -8.04
CA VAL A 269 -28.68 1.21 -8.87
C VAL A 269 -29.63 2.27 -8.32
N THR A 270 -29.11 3.43 -7.92
CA THR A 270 -29.91 4.55 -7.40
C THR A 270 -30.05 5.70 -8.39
N GLN A 271 -29.16 5.79 -9.38
CA GLN A 271 -29.24 6.77 -10.46
C GLN A 271 -28.65 6.21 -11.77
N GLY A 272 -29.30 6.52 -12.89
CA GLY A 272 -28.93 6.03 -14.22
C GLY A 272 -29.54 4.67 -14.56
N ILE A 273 -29.35 4.23 -15.81
CA ILE A 273 -29.80 2.91 -16.29
C ILE A 273 -28.59 2.00 -16.39
N ALA A 274 -28.45 1.07 -15.46
CA ALA A 274 -27.34 0.13 -15.41
C ALA A 274 -27.81 -1.27 -15.00
N SER A 275 -27.08 -2.30 -15.43
CA SER A 275 -27.30 -3.69 -14.98
C SER A 275 -26.13 -4.16 -14.13
N LEU A 276 -26.44 -4.75 -12.97
CA LEU A 276 -25.45 -5.32 -12.04
C LEU A 276 -25.36 -6.83 -12.25
N SER A 277 -24.16 -7.31 -12.56
CA SER A 277 -23.84 -8.74 -12.56
C SER A 277 -23.43 -9.16 -11.15
N PHE A 278 -24.11 -10.17 -10.61
CA PHE A 278 -23.89 -10.68 -9.24
C PHE A 278 -23.97 -9.58 -8.16
N PRO A 279 -25.11 -8.88 -8.00
CA PRO A 279 -25.24 -7.73 -7.08
C PRO A 279 -25.07 -8.07 -5.59
N THR A 280 -24.85 -9.34 -5.25
CA THR A 280 -24.67 -9.84 -3.88
C THR A 280 -23.22 -10.15 -3.52
N VAL A 281 -22.27 -9.89 -4.42
CA VAL A 281 -20.83 -10.03 -4.15
C VAL A 281 -20.19 -8.69 -3.78
N ALA A 282 -19.02 -8.73 -3.15
CA ALA A 282 -18.30 -7.50 -2.77
C ALA A 282 -17.94 -6.62 -3.98
N LYS A 283 -17.60 -7.25 -5.12
CA LYS A 283 -17.15 -6.55 -6.34
C LYS A 283 -17.97 -6.92 -7.58
N PRO A 284 -19.23 -6.44 -7.71
CA PRO A 284 -20.03 -6.71 -8.89
C PRO A 284 -19.50 -5.94 -10.10
N GLU A 285 -19.70 -6.51 -11.29
CA GLU A 285 -19.52 -5.79 -12.55
C GLU A 285 -20.81 -5.06 -12.93
N VAL A 286 -20.68 -3.87 -13.50
CA VAL A 286 -21.79 -3.02 -13.91
C VAL A 286 -21.67 -2.70 -15.39
N GLN A 287 -22.73 -2.94 -16.12
CA GLN A 287 -22.92 -2.41 -17.48
C GLN A 287 -23.73 -1.11 -17.42
N LEU A 288 -23.13 -0.01 -17.83
CA LEU A 288 -23.77 1.31 -17.93
C LEU A 288 -24.51 1.40 -19.28
N GLN A 289 -25.83 1.55 -19.26
CA GLN A 289 -26.71 1.44 -20.43
C GLN A 289 -27.49 2.73 -20.75
N GLY A 290 -27.50 3.71 -19.85
CA GLY A 290 -28.22 4.99 -20.00
C GLY A 290 -27.50 6.08 -20.79
N GLY A 291 -26.40 5.75 -21.49
CA GLY A 291 -25.55 6.73 -22.17
C GLY A 291 -24.61 7.48 -21.22
N PHE A 292 -24.01 8.57 -21.70
CA PHE A 292 -23.05 9.35 -20.92
C PHE A 292 -23.74 10.09 -19.77
N GLY A 293 -23.10 10.11 -18.60
CA GLY A 293 -23.66 10.75 -17.42
C GLY A 293 -23.21 10.09 -16.12
N THR A 294 -23.75 10.60 -15.02
CA THR A 294 -23.46 10.11 -13.68
C THR A 294 -24.40 8.97 -13.30
N TYR A 295 -23.80 7.88 -12.84
CA TYR A 295 -24.46 6.71 -12.28
C TYR A 295 -24.14 6.63 -10.79
N GLU A 296 -25.17 6.39 -9.97
CA GLU A 296 -25.01 6.17 -8.54
C GLU A 296 -25.49 4.78 -8.15
N PHE A 297 -24.79 4.18 -7.19
CA PHE A 297 -25.08 2.87 -6.65
C PHE A 297 -25.08 2.94 -5.13
N GLU A 298 -25.95 2.19 -4.48
CA GLU A 298 -25.96 2.00 -3.03
C GLU A 298 -25.53 0.58 -2.71
N LEU A 299 -24.51 0.46 -1.85
CA LEU A 299 -24.16 -0.78 -1.18
C LEU A 299 -24.88 -0.84 0.16
N THR A 300 -25.50 -1.98 0.45
CA THR A 300 -25.87 -2.39 1.81
C THR A 300 -25.00 -3.58 2.20
N VAL A 301 -24.36 -3.51 3.37
CA VAL A 301 -23.69 -4.66 3.98
C VAL A 301 -24.42 -5.09 5.24
N THR A 302 -24.43 -6.39 5.49
CA THR A 302 -25.04 -7.00 6.68
C THR A 302 -24.05 -7.96 7.34
N ASP A 303 -23.86 -7.83 8.66
CA ASP A 303 -23.02 -8.76 9.43
C ASP A 303 -23.78 -9.99 9.94
N SER A 304 -23.07 -10.88 10.66
CA SER A 304 -23.68 -12.10 11.20
C SER A 304 -24.64 -11.83 12.37
N ALA A 305 -24.56 -10.66 12.99
CA ALA A 305 -25.48 -10.16 14.01
C ALA A 305 -26.68 -9.40 13.41
N GLN A 306 -26.84 -9.40 12.08
CA GLN A 306 -27.89 -8.69 11.34
C GLN A 306 -27.84 -7.16 11.44
N VAL A 307 -26.71 -6.59 11.86
CA VAL A 307 -26.47 -5.14 11.77
C VAL A 307 -26.20 -4.79 10.31
N THR A 308 -26.82 -3.71 9.85
CA THR A 308 -26.66 -3.24 8.46
C THR A 308 -26.02 -1.87 8.40
N SER A 309 -25.30 -1.60 7.32
CA SER A 309 -24.83 -0.26 6.97
C SER A 309 -24.92 -0.04 5.48
N LYS A 310 -25.04 1.23 5.10
CA LYS A 310 -25.14 1.66 3.70
C LYS A 310 -24.07 2.67 3.33
N ASP A 311 -23.66 2.65 2.07
CA ASP A 311 -22.76 3.64 1.50
C ASP A 311 -22.96 3.72 -0.03
N LYS A 312 -22.50 4.81 -0.66
CA LYS A 312 -22.73 5.07 -2.09
C LYS A 312 -21.45 5.04 -2.92
N ALA A 313 -21.55 4.47 -4.12
CA ALA A 313 -20.54 4.61 -5.18
C ALA A 313 -21.09 5.49 -6.31
N SER A 314 -20.21 6.22 -6.99
CA SER A 314 -20.57 7.11 -8.10
C SER A 314 -19.54 7.04 -9.23
N VAL A 315 -20.05 6.92 -10.45
CA VAL A 315 -19.26 6.84 -11.69
C VAL A 315 -19.83 7.80 -12.73
N LEU A 316 -18.98 8.68 -13.26
CA LEU A 316 -19.25 9.48 -14.45
C LEU A 316 -18.76 8.75 -15.70
N TYR A 317 -19.68 8.29 -16.55
CA TYR A 317 -19.35 7.64 -17.81
C TYR A 317 -19.22 8.67 -18.94
N THR A 318 -18.05 8.73 -19.59
CA THR A 318 -17.71 9.76 -20.59
C THR A 318 -17.51 9.23 -22.02
N GLY A 319 -17.42 7.91 -22.22
CA GLY A 319 -17.37 7.28 -23.55
C GLY A 319 -16.23 7.71 -24.48
N ARG A 320 -15.03 7.95 -23.95
CA ARG A 320 -13.88 8.42 -24.74
C ARG A 320 -12.96 7.30 -25.17
#